data_AF-A0A421CBQ0-F1
#
_entry.id   AF-A0A421CBQ0-F1
#
_cell.length_a   1.000
_cell.length_b   1.000
_cell.length_c   1.000
_cell.angle_alpha   90.00
_cell.angle_beta   90.00
_cell.angle_gamma   90.00
#
_symmetry.space_group_name_H-M   'P 1'
#
loop_
_entity.id
_entity.type
_entity.pdbx_description
1 polymer ?
#
loop_
_entity_poly.entity_id
_entity_poly.type
_entity_poly.pdbx_seq_one_letter_code
_entity_poly.pdbx_strand_id
1 'polypeptide(L)'
;MKGIILACVALLSISVSASVFFTDDGRAVERIVEVLENAKEEVVLVSYSLDEQEIIACLNRLQRRGVKIAAMIDNSTVSRVFEKSPEFRISTDTSAALVHSKFLVVDRRIVVFGTGNFTEGSLREDSNSFMIFESARLATLFLDYYSAIESGNSRRMTRIENMVFFLCPSEEARKHVINELTKARKEIRFGMFAFTDPQVLAALKFCASRGVRVIGVIDSWNDDSPLKDYLTSGMEVSESTSITVHDKTFVVDGRVVITGSANASLSGWGKNREIVAIIESRDLAQEFVNHFEYIRGVSK
;
A
#
# COMPACT_ATOMS: atom_id res chain seq x y z
N MET A 1 -13.02 -27.42 53.11
CA MET A 1 -13.32 -26.60 51.91
C MET A 1 -12.00 -26.19 51.27
N LYS A 2 -11.68 -26.72 50.08
CA LYS A 2 -10.49 -26.32 49.32
C LYS A 2 -10.85 -25.09 48.48
N GLY A 3 -10.22 -23.96 48.75
CA GLY A 3 -10.36 -22.75 47.95
C GLY A 3 -9.61 -22.89 46.64
N ILE A 4 -10.31 -22.78 45.52
CA ILE A 4 -9.72 -22.70 44.19
C ILE A 4 -9.33 -21.24 43.96
N ILE A 5 -8.02 -20.97 43.87
CA ILE A 5 -7.49 -19.68 43.41
C ILE A 5 -7.62 -19.69 41.89
N LEU A 6 -8.56 -18.91 41.36
CA LEU A 6 -8.69 -18.68 39.93
C LEU A 6 -7.64 -17.65 39.51
N ALA A 7 -6.53 -18.11 38.92
CA ALA A 7 -5.55 -17.23 38.32
C ALA A 7 -6.12 -16.70 36.98
N CYS A 8 -6.58 -15.45 36.97
CA CYS A 8 -6.89 -14.73 35.73
C CYS A 8 -5.57 -14.42 35.01
N VAL A 9 -5.20 -15.25 34.04
CA VAL A 9 -4.16 -14.90 33.06
C VAL A 9 -4.76 -13.86 32.13
N ALA A 10 -4.43 -12.58 32.36
CA ALA A 10 -4.68 -11.53 31.38
C ALA A 10 -3.78 -11.80 30.16
N LEU A 11 -4.37 -12.34 29.09
CA LEU A 11 -3.73 -12.36 27.78
C LEU A 11 -3.61 -10.91 27.31
N LEU A 12 -2.45 -10.29 27.52
CA LEU A 12 -2.06 -9.06 26.85
C LEU A 12 -2.01 -9.38 25.35
N SER A 13 -3.09 -9.06 24.63
CA SER A 13 -3.06 -9.03 23.17
C SER A 13 -2.15 -7.88 22.78
N ILE A 14 -0.91 -8.18 22.40
CA ILE A 14 -0.03 -7.23 21.73
C ILE A 14 -0.74 -6.90 20.41
N SER A 15 -1.35 -5.71 20.33
CA SER A 15 -1.98 -5.23 19.11
C SER A 15 -0.90 -5.03 18.06
N VAL A 16 -1.14 -5.54 16.85
CA VAL A 16 -0.25 -5.27 15.71
C VAL A 16 -0.36 -3.78 15.39
N SER A 17 0.67 -3.01 15.77
CA SER A 17 0.77 -1.59 15.43
C SER A 17 1.59 -1.42 14.16
N ALA A 18 1.09 -0.58 13.25
CA ALA A 18 1.87 -0.12 12.11
C ALA A 18 2.73 1.07 12.54
N SER A 19 3.99 1.10 12.10
CA SER A 19 4.71 2.37 11.92
C SER A 19 4.48 2.81 10.48
N VAL A 20 4.20 4.09 10.25
CA VAL A 20 4.02 4.66 8.90
C VAL A 20 5.16 5.62 8.58
N PHE A 21 5.56 5.67 7.32
CA PHE A 21 6.41 6.74 6.81
C PHE A 21 5.95 7.16 5.41
N PHE A 22 6.25 8.41 5.08
CA PHE A 22 5.95 9.03 3.80
C PHE A 22 7.25 9.37 3.09
N THR A 23 7.26 9.42 1.77
CA THR A 23 8.46 9.74 0.98
C THR A 23 8.83 11.22 1.00
N ASP A 24 7.89 12.08 1.41
CA ASP A 24 8.02 13.55 1.36
C ASP A 24 9.20 14.11 2.14
N ASP A 25 9.68 13.39 3.16
CA ASP A 25 10.80 13.84 3.99
C ASP A 25 12.18 13.42 3.44
N GLY A 26 12.21 12.72 2.30
CA GLY A 26 13.42 12.26 1.62
C GLY A 26 14.15 11.10 2.31
N ARG A 27 13.57 10.51 3.36
CA ARG A 27 14.21 9.44 4.16
C ARG A 27 13.62 8.05 3.93
N ALA A 28 12.78 7.87 2.92
CA ALA A 28 12.18 6.56 2.62
C ALA A 28 13.22 5.48 2.32
N VAL A 29 14.24 5.81 1.52
CA VAL A 29 15.33 4.87 1.19
C VAL A 29 16.09 4.45 2.44
N GLU A 30 16.46 5.42 3.29
CA GLU A 30 17.14 5.17 4.58
C GLU A 30 16.33 4.19 5.44
N ARG A 31 15.04 4.46 5.65
CA ARG A 31 14.16 3.60 6.47
C ARG A 31 14.03 2.18 5.91
N ILE A 32 13.91 2.03 4.59
CA ILE A 32 13.83 0.71 3.96
C ILE A 32 15.16 -0.03 4.12
N VAL A 33 16.29 0.65 3.93
CA VAL A 33 17.63 0.07 4.11
C VAL A 33 17.84 -0.36 5.56
N GLU A 34 17.44 0.45 6.56
CA GLU A 34 17.53 0.09 7.99
C GLU A 34 16.78 -1.21 8.31
N VAL A 35 15.58 -1.40 7.74
CA VAL A 35 14.83 -2.65 7.89
C VAL A 35 15.57 -3.83 7.26
N LEU A 36 16.14 -3.63 6.06
CA LEU A 36 16.85 -4.69 5.32
C LEU A 36 18.19 -5.08 5.95
N GLU A 37 19.00 -4.13 6.41
CA GLU A 37 20.35 -4.39 6.92
C GLU A 37 20.37 -5.36 8.12
N ASN A 38 19.27 -5.38 8.87
CA ASN A 38 19.06 -6.25 10.01
C ASN A 38 18.67 -7.69 9.63
N ALA A 39 18.34 -7.97 8.36
CA ALA A 39 17.95 -9.30 7.89
C ALA A 39 19.01 -10.37 8.17
N LYS A 40 18.55 -11.56 8.56
CA LYS A 40 19.41 -12.70 8.96
C LYS A 40 19.18 -13.95 8.12
N GLU A 41 17.95 -14.21 7.66
CA GLU A 41 17.58 -15.47 7.03
C GLU A 41 17.05 -15.27 5.61
N GLU A 42 16.05 -14.41 5.43
CA GLU A 42 15.43 -14.20 4.13
C GLU A 42 14.81 -12.81 3.94
N VAL A 43 14.84 -12.36 2.69
CA VAL A 43 14.10 -11.20 2.21
C VAL A 43 13.32 -11.58 0.96
N VAL A 44 12.02 -11.36 0.99
CA VAL A 44 11.16 -11.40 -0.20
C VAL A 44 10.78 -9.98 -0.57
N LEU A 45 10.97 -9.57 -1.82
CA LEU A 45 10.59 -8.25 -2.33
C LEU A 45 9.69 -8.43 -3.55
N VAL A 46 8.55 -7.75 -3.56
CA VAL A 46 7.66 -7.65 -4.72
C VAL A 46 7.47 -6.19 -5.04
N SER A 47 7.62 -5.82 -6.31
CA SER A 47 7.39 -4.47 -6.81
C SER A 47 6.89 -4.52 -8.24
N TYR A 48 6.35 -3.41 -8.75
CA TYR A 48 6.23 -3.27 -10.21
C TYR A 48 7.59 -3.04 -10.84
N SER A 49 8.33 -2.05 -10.34
CA SER A 49 9.68 -1.72 -10.77
C SER A 49 10.64 -1.63 -9.59
N LEU A 50 11.92 -1.93 -9.82
CA LEU A 50 13.00 -1.88 -8.81
C LEU A 50 14.26 -1.29 -9.46
N ASP A 51 14.61 -0.05 -9.14
CA ASP A 51 15.83 0.57 -9.66
C ASP A 51 16.57 1.45 -8.63
N GLU A 52 16.09 1.47 -7.38
CA GLU A 52 16.76 2.21 -6.30
C GLU A 52 18.10 1.54 -5.94
N GLN A 53 19.19 2.24 -6.26
CA GLN A 53 20.55 1.71 -6.19
C GLN A 53 20.97 1.33 -4.77
N GLU A 54 20.57 2.10 -3.76
CA GLU A 54 20.96 1.83 -2.36
C GLU A 54 20.29 0.55 -1.83
N ILE A 55 19.02 0.33 -2.20
CA ILE A 55 18.27 -0.88 -1.84
C ILE A 55 18.89 -2.10 -2.52
N ILE A 56 19.17 -2.02 -3.83
CA ILE A 56 19.79 -3.13 -4.58
C ILE A 56 21.18 -3.44 -4.02
N ALA A 57 21.99 -2.43 -3.69
CA ALA A 57 23.29 -2.61 -3.07
C ALA A 57 23.18 -3.27 -1.68
N CYS A 58 22.18 -2.91 -0.88
CA CYS A 58 21.89 -3.56 0.40
C CYS A 58 21.54 -5.05 0.22
N LEU A 59 20.62 -5.37 -0.71
CA LEU A 59 20.24 -6.75 -1.02
C LEU A 59 21.43 -7.58 -1.52
N ASN A 60 22.31 -7.01 -2.35
CA ASN A 60 23.56 -7.67 -2.75
C ASN A 60 24.47 -7.97 -1.56
N ARG A 61 24.64 -7.01 -0.62
CA ARG A 61 25.41 -7.25 0.62
C ARG A 61 24.81 -8.39 1.46
N LEU A 62 23.48 -8.44 1.57
CA LEU A 62 22.77 -9.49 2.31
C LEU A 62 22.93 -10.86 1.64
N GLN A 63 22.78 -10.95 0.32
CA GLN A 63 23.01 -12.17 -0.45
C GLN A 63 24.43 -12.71 -0.24
N ARG A 64 25.46 -11.86 -0.32
CA ARG A 64 26.86 -12.26 -0.04
C ARG A 64 27.08 -12.73 1.39
N ARG A 65 26.28 -12.27 2.35
CA ARG A 65 26.27 -12.74 3.75
C ARG A 65 25.51 -14.07 3.94
N GLY A 66 24.87 -14.59 2.90
CA GLY A 66 24.10 -15.84 2.93
C GLY A 66 22.62 -15.69 3.24
N VAL A 67 22.09 -14.45 3.30
CA VAL A 67 20.65 -14.20 3.43
C VAL A 67 19.98 -14.56 2.10
N LYS A 68 18.88 -15.32 2.14
CA LYS A 68 18.16 -15.70 0.92
C LYS A 68 17.37 -14.52 0.39
N ILE A 69 17.66 -14.07 -0.82
CA ILE A 69 16.93 -12.97 -1.46
C ILE A 69 16.09 -13.51 -2.62
N ALA A 70 14.78 -13.25 -2.57
CA ALA A 70 13.85 -13.51 -3.67
C ALA A 70 13.13 -12.21 -4.05
N ALA A 71 13.33 -11.76 -5.28
CA ALA A 71 12.67 -10.56 -5.79
C ALA A 71 11.71 -10.93 -6.93
N MET A 72 10.55 -10.27 -6.99
CA MET A 72 9.62 -10.36 -8.12
C MET A 72 9.28 -8.95 -8.61
N ILE A 73 9.40 -8.78 -9.92
CA ILE A 73 9.10 -7.52 -10.61
C ILE A 73 8.23 -7.78 -11.84
N ASP A 74 7.65 -6.71 -12.39
CA ASP A 74 6.96 -6.81 -13.67
C ASP A 74 7.95 -7.04 -14.82
N ASN A 75 7.59 -7.89 -15.78
CA ASN A 75 8.47 -8.17 -16.92
C ASN A 75 8.76 -6.92 -17.76
N SER A 76 7.85 -5.95 -17.81
CA SER A 76 8.04 -4.71 -18.57
C SER A 76 9.13 -3.79 -18.01
N THR A 77 9.58 -4.01 -16.77
CA THR A 77 10.58 -3.14 -16.10
C THR A 77 11.90 -3.85 -15.85
N VAL A 78 12.07 -5.08 -16.34
CA VAL A 78 13.21 -5.95 -16.02
C VAL A 78 14.57 -5.34 -16.40
N SER A 79 14.65 -4.61 -17.52
CA SER A 79 15.89 -4.00 -18.00
C SER A 79 16.46 -2.99 -16.99
N ARG A 80 15.59 -2.17 -16.38
CA ARG A 80 15.97 -1.13 -15.40
C ARG A 80 16.68 -1.71 -14.19
N VAL A 81 16.24 -2.88 -13.76
CA VAL A 81 16.82 -3.56 -12.58
C VAL A 81 18.19 -4.12 -12.91
N PHE A 82 18.35 -4.73 -14.09
CA PHE A 82 19.64 -5.32 -14.49
C PHE A 82 20.73 -4.27 -14.73
N GLU A 83 20.38 -3.05 -15.12
CA GLU A 83 21.32 -1.91 -15.17
C GLU A 83 21.96 -1.61 -13.82
N LYS A 84 21.29 -1.97 -12.71
CA LYS A 84 21.76 -1.76 -11.33
C LYS A 84 22.56 -2.94 -10.76
N SER A 85 22.86 -3.95 -11.58
CA SER A 85 23.71 -5.12 -11.24
C SER A 85 23.25 -5.91 -10.00
N PRO A 86 22.04 -6.51 -10.01
CA PRO A 86 21.55 -7.36 -8.92
C PRO A 86 22.29 -8.72 -8.88
N GLU A 87 22.64 -9.19 -7.69
CA GLU A 87 23.30 -10.49 -7.45
C GLU A 87 22.34 -11.58 -6.92
N PHE A 88 21.06 -11.24 -6.84
CA PHE A 88 20.01 -12.09 -6.32
C PHE A 88 19.02 -12.54 -7.41
N ARG A 89 18.23 -13.57 -7.09
CA ARG A 89 17.24 -14.09 -8.02
C ARG A 89 16.10 -13.09 -8.16
N ILE A 90 15.81 -12.74 -9.41
CA ILE A 90 14.64 -11.95 -9.81
C ILE A 90 13.74 -12.86 -10.66
N SER A 91 12.48 -12.99 -10.27
CA SER A 91 11.41 -13.58 -11.08
C SER A 91 10.55 -12.50 -11.72
N THR A 92 9.99 -12.78 -12.89
CA THR A 92 9.06 -11.90 -13.59
C THR A 92 7.77 -12.64 -13.95
N ASP A 93 6.66 -11.90 -14.05
CA ASP A 93 5.43 -12.39 -14.68
C ASP A 93 5.35 -11.88 -16.12
N THR A 94 5.20 -12.79 -17.07
CA THR A 94 5.03 -12.47 -18.50
C THR A 94 3.57 -12.38 -18.93
N SER A 95 2.63 -12.55 -18.00
CA SER A 95 1.21 -12.38 -18.25
C SER A 95 0.85 -10.94 -18.59
N ALA A 96 -0.34 -10.73 -19.16
CA ALA A 96 -0.84 -9.38 -19.47
C ALA A 96 -1.24 -8.59 -18.20
N ALA A 97 -1.32 -9.25 -17.04
CA ALA A 97 -1.61 -8.62 -15.75
C ALA A 97 -0.30 -8.13 -15.13
N LEU A 98 -0.31 -6.90 -14.61
CA LEU A 98 0.90 -6.35 -14.00
C LEU A 98 1.13 -6.95 -12.61
N VAL A 99 2.38 -7.31 -12.31
CA VAL A 99 2.83 -7.48 -10.91
C VAL A 99 2.95 -6.09 -10.34
N HIS A 100 1.93 -5.64 -9.60
CA HIS A 100 1.87 -4.26 -9.15
C HIS A 100 1.74 -4.14 -7.63
N SER A 101 1.96 -5.23 -6.89
CA SER A 101 2.10 -5.20 -5.44
C SER A 101 3.46 -4.62 -5.07
N LYS A 102 3.53 -3.79 -4.03
CA LYS A 102 4.80 -3.23 -3.52
C LYS A 102 4.94 -3.54 -2.05
N PHE A 103 5.73 -4.56 -1.76
CA PHE A 103 6.03 -4.96 -0.41
C PHE A 103 7.37 -5.67 -0.32
N LEU A 104 7.91 -5.73 0.89
CA LEU A 104 8.95 -6.67 1.26
C LEU A 104 8.61 -7.35 2.59
N VAL A 105 9.12 -8.57 2.74
CA VAL A 105 9.05 -9.34 3.97
C VAL A 105 10.48 -9.69 4.40
N VAL A 106 10.83 -9.38 5.64
CA VAL A 106 12.14 -9.71 6.24
C VAL A 106 11.96 -10.75 7.35
N ASP A 107 12.71 -11.83 7.26
CA ASP A 107 12.83 -12.90 8.27
C ASP A 107 11.48 -13.40 8.80
N ARG A 108 10.48 -13.48 7.90
CA ARG A 108 9.09 -13.92 8.22
C ARG A 108 8.47 -13.18 9.40
N ARG A 109 8.92 -11.94 9.67
CA ARG A 109 8.55 -11.18 10.86
C ARG A 109 8.19 -9.73 10.54
N ILE A 110 8.95 -9.08 9.66
CA ILE A 110 8.72 -7.68 9.32
C ILE A 110 8.08 -7.61 7.93
N VAL A 111 7.04 -6.81 7.78
CA VAL A 111 6.44 -6.47 6.49
C VAL A 111 6.59 -4.97 6.28
N VAL A 112 7.10 -4.55 5.13
CA VAL A 112 6.95 -3.18 4.63
C VAL A 112 6.06 -3.24 3.41
N PHE A 113 4.95 -2.51 3.39
CA PHE A 113 4.09 -2.42 2.21
C PHE A 113 3.52 -1.02 2.05
N GLY A 114 3.22 -0.63 0.81
CA GLY A 114 2.78 0.73 0.54
C GLY A 114 2.27 0.96 -0.88
N THR A 115 2.18 2.24 -1.22
CA THR A 115 1.70 2.73 -2.52
C THR A 115 2.79 2.77 -3.58
N GLY A 116 4.05 2.96 -3.15
CA GLY A 116 5.20 3.27 -4.00
C GLY A 116 5.99 2.06 -4.45
N ASN A 117 6.65 2.19 -5.61
CA ASN A 117 7.63 1.24 -6.11
C ASN A 117 8.98 1.41 -5.40
N PHE A 118 9.84 0.41 -5.51
CA PHE A 118 11.21 0.50 -5.01
C PHE A 118 12.15 1.11 -6.08
N THR A 119 11.78 2.29 -6.59
CA THR A 119 12.51 3.03 -7.62
C THR A 119 13.02 4.37 -7.10
N GLU A 120 14.05 4.93 -7.74
CA GLU A 120 14.59 6.24 -7.38
C GLU A 120 13.49 7.30 -7.40
N GLY A 121 12.74 7.41 -8.50
CA GLY A 121 11.63 8.36 -8.61
C GLY A 121 10.54 8.12 -7.55
N SER A 122 10.14 6.87 -7.31
CA SER A 122 9.04 6.60 -6.38
C SER A 122 9.43 6.83 -4.92
N LEU A 123 10.69 6.64 -4.55
CA LEU A 123 11.15 6.77 -3.16
C LEU A 123 11.72 8.14 -2.82
N ARG A 124 12.10 8.94 -3.83
CA ARG A 124 12.78 10.23 -3.65
C ARG A 124 12.03 11.44 -4.21
N GLU A 125 11.15 11.24 -5.19
CA GLU A 125 10.50 12.33 -5.93
C GLU A 125 8.97 12.30 -5.76
N ASP A 126 8.36 11.14 -5.96
CA ASP A 126 6.90 10.98 -5.87
C ASP A 126 6.42 10.94 -4.41
N SER A 127 5.23 11.49 -4.15
CA SER A 127 4.56 11.35 -2.86
C SER A 127 3.93 9.96 -2.73
N ASN A 128 4.44 9.17 -1.78
CA ASN A 128 4.00 7.81 -1.47
C ASN A 128 3.96 7.58 0.04
N SER A 129 3.22 6.54 0.42
CA SER A 129 3.09 6.08 1.80
C SER A 129 3.47 4.61 1.92
N PHE A 130 4.17 4.29 3.02
CA PHE A 130 4.55 2.93 3.38
C PHE A 130 4.28 2.68 4.86
N MET A 131 3.96 1.43 5.18
CA MET A 131 3.75 0.96 6.54
C MET A 131 4.67 -0.21 6.84
N ILE A 132 5.23 -0.21 8.05
CA ILE A 132 6.08 -1.24 8.61
C ILE A 132 5.31 -1.95 9.72
N PHE A 133 5.27 -3.27 9.66
CA PHE A 133 4.64 -4.13 10.65
C PHE A 133 5.64 -5.16 11.17
N GLU A 134 5.81 -5.22 12.49
CA GLU A 134 6.48 -6.33 13.16
C GLU A 134 5.44 -7.38 13.57
N SER A 135 5.12 -8.29 12.65
CA SER A 135 4.11 -9.33 12.87
C SER A 135 4.38 -10.55 12.00
N ALA A 136 4.74 -11.66 12.64
CA ALA A 136 4.90 -12.95 11.95
C ALA A 136 3.60 -13.42 11.26
N ARG A 137 2.44 -13.01 11.80
CA ARG A 137 1.13 -13.31 11.21
C ARG A 137 0.91 -12.55 9.91
N LEU A 138 1.26 -11.26 9.86
CA LEU A 138 1.20 -10.49 8.61
C LEU A 138 2.28 -10.96 7.63
N ALA A 139 3.49 -11.22 8.09
CA ALA A 139 4.55 -11.75 7.23
C ALA A 139 4.13 -13.07 6.57
N THR A 140 3.46 -13.97 7.31
CA THR A 140 2.90 -15.20 6.73
C THR A 140 1.84 -14.92 5.66
N LEU A 141 0.97 -13.93 5.86
CA LEU A 141 -0.01 -13.51 4.86
C LEU A 141 0.66 -12.96 3.59
N PHE A 142 1.66 -12.09 3.74
CA PHE A 142 2.35 -11.48 2.61
C PHE A 142 3.23 -12.49 1.84
N LEU A 143 3.79 -13.49 2.52
CA LEU A 143 4.46 -14.62 1.88
C LEU A 143 3.46 -15.51 1.12
N ASP A 144 2.26 -15.74 1.66
CA ASP A 144 1.19 -16.42 0.92
C ASP A 144 0.75 -15.61 -0.31
N TYR A 145 0.69 -14.27 -0.21
CA TYR A 145 0.44 -13.41 -1.37
C TYR A 145 1.55 -13.49 -2.41
N TYR A 146 2.82 -13.51 -2.00
CA TYR A 146 3.94 -13.75 -2.92
C TYR A 146 3.76 -15.07 -3.68
N SER A 147 3.49 -16.18 -2.98
CA SER A 147 3.24 -17.48 -3.61
C SER A 147 1.99 -17.47 -4.50
N ALA A 148 0.94 -16.74 -4.11
CA ALA A 148 -0.27 -16.60 -4.90
C ALA A 148 -0.04 -15.83 -6.20
N ILE A 149 0.75 -14.75 -6.16
CA ILE A 149 1.16 -13.98 -7.33
C ILE A 149 1.99 -14.88 -8.26
N GLU A 150 2.99 -15.59 -7.73
CA GLU A 150 3.85 -16.49 -8.51
C GLU A 150 3.05 -17.59 -9.22
N SER A 151 2.06 -18.16 -8.54
CA SER A 151 1.24 -19.26 -9.06
C SER A 151 0.00 -18.80 -9.83
N GLY A 152 -0.26 -17.49 -9.92
CA GLY A 152 -1.47 -16.93 -10.52
C GLY A 152 -2.78 -17.26 -9.77
N ASN A 153 -2.67 -17.70 -8.52
CA ASN A 153 -3.83 -18.10 -7.71
C ASN A 153 -4.47 -16.90 -7.01
N SER A 154 -5.79 -16.90 -6.89
CA SER A 154 -6.50 -15.92 -6.06
C SER A 154 -6.43 -16.28 -4.57
N ARG A 155 -6.66 -15.29 -3.72
CA ARG A 155 -6.82 -15.46 -2.26
C ARG A 155 -8.10 -14.83 -1.77
N ARG A 156 -8.66 -15.41 -0.72
CA ARG A 156 -9.82 -14.84 -0.02
C ARG A 156 -9.37 -13.66 0.84
N MET A 157 -10.31 -12.77 1.13
CA MET A 157 -10.15 -11.75 2.15
C MET A 157 -9.60 -12.34 3.45
N THR A 158 -8.59 -11.69 4.02
CA THR A 158 -8.02 -12.09 5.30
C THR A 158 -8.18 -10.96 6.31
N ARG A 159 -8.75 -11.28 7.48
CA ARG A 159 -8.85 -10.34 8.60
C ARG A 159 -7.81 -10.66 9.66
N ILE A 160 -7.04 -9.65 10.05
CA ILE A 160 -6.09 -9.70 11.16
C ILE A 160 -6.43 -8.53 12.06
N GLU A 161 -7.03 -8.81 13.21
CA GLU A 161 -7.41 -7.81 14.21
C GLU A 161 -8.36 -6.73 13.62
N ASN A 162 -7.91 -5.48 13.61
CA ASN A 162 -8.57 -4.29 13.06
C ASN A 162 -8.26 -4.05 11.57
N MET A 163 -7.57 -4.99 10.92
CA MET A 163 -7.15 -4.89 9.52
C MET A 163 -7.82 -5.94 8.64
N VAL A 164 -8.15 -5.55 7.42
CA VAL A 164 -8.65 -6.44 6.37
C VAL A 164 -7.76 -6.28 5.14
N PHE A 165 -7.31 -7.41 4.60
CA PHE A 165 -6.43 -7.46 3.44
C PHE A 165 -7.07 -8.24 2.30
N PHE A 166 -6.80 -7.76 1.08
CA PHE A 166 -7.18 -8.40 -0.18
C PHE A 166 -5.98 -8.46 -1.11
N LEU A 167 -5.88 -9.56 -1.84
CA LEU A 167 -5.04 -9.67 -3.04
C LEU A 167 -5.94 -9.55 -4.26
N CYS A 168 -5.67 -8.57 -5.12
CA CYS A 168 -6.38 -8.37 -6.38
C CYS A 168 -5.79 -9.28 -7.48
N PRO A 169 -6.58 -9.66 -8.51
CA PRO A 169 -7.96 -9.26 -8.78
C PRO A 169 -8.99 -9.71 -7.74
N SER A 170 -9.86 -8.80 -7.32
CA SER A 170 -10.89 -9.05 -6.29
C SER A 170 -12.03 -8.05 -6.35
N GLU A 171 -13.19 -8.48 -6.87
CA GLU A 171 -14.42 -7.68 -6.80
C GLU A 171 -14.89 -7.50 -5.35
N GLU A 172 -14.58 -8.46 -4.47
CA GLU A 172 -14.85 -8.33 -3.04
C GLU A 172 -14.07 -7.19 -2.41
N ALA A 173 -12.82 -6.93 -2.83
CA ALA A 173 -12.05 -5.78 -2.36
C ALA A 173 -12.76 -4.47 -2.70
N ARG A 174 -13.17 -4.30 -3.97
CA ARG A 174 -13.91 -3.12 -4.43
C ARG A 174 -15.20 -2.88 -3.65
N LYS A 175 -16.00 -3.93 -3.44
CA LYS A 175 -17.24 -3.86 -2.63
C LYS A 175 -16.97 -3.43 -1.20
N HIS A 176 -15.91 -3.95 -0.57
CA HIS A 176 -15.55 -3.58 0.80
C HIS A 176 -15.07 -2.13 0.89
N VAL A 177 -14.28 -1.65 -0.07
CA VAL A 177 -13.89 -0.24 -0.17
C VAL A 177 -15.14 0.65 -0.26
N ILE A 178 -16.07 0.36 -1.17
CA ILE A 178 -17.32 1.13 -1.31
C ILE A 178 -18.15 1.08 -0.02
N ASN A 179 -18.25 -0.09 0.62
CA ASN A 179 -18.98 -0.25 1.88
C ASN A 179 -18.34 0.58 3.02
N GLU A 180 -17.02 0.62 3.12
CA GLU A 180 -16.36 1.46 4.13
C GLU A 180 -16.53 2.95 3.84
N LEU A 181 -16.41 3.39 2.58
CA LEU A 181 -16.63 4.79 2.19
C LEU A 181 -18.06 5.24 2.53
N THR A 182 -19.06 4.44 2.22
CA THR A 182 -20.47 4.78 2.47
C THR A 182 -20.86 4.85 3.95
N LYS A 183 -20.03 4.29 4.84
CA LYS A 183 -20.17 4.45 6.30
C LYS A 183 -19.72 5.81 6.82
N ALA A 184 -19.06 6.64 6.00
CA ALA A 184 -18.64 7.97 6.40
C ALA A 184 -19.81 8.79 6.98
N ARG A 185 -19.51 9.64 7.95
CA ARG A 185 -20.49 10.51 8.63
C ARG A 185 -20.08 11.97 8.62
N LYS A 186 -18.78 12.27 8.58
CA LYS A 186 -18.23 13.62 8.67
C LYS A 186 -17.44 13.95 7.43
N GLU A 187 -16.47 13.11 7.10
CA GLU A 187 -15.49 13.43 6.07
C GLU A 187 -14.82 12.21 5.44
N ILE A 188 -14.44 12.37 4.18
CA ILE A 188 -13.57 11.46 3.44
C ILE A 188 -12.45 12.32 2.83
N ARG A 189 -11.19 11.98 3.14
CA ARG A 189 -10.01 12.52 2.46
C ARG A 189 -9.43 11.47 1.54
N PHE A 190 -8.91 11.85 0.37
CA PHE A 190 -8.23 10.88 -0.50
C PHE A 190 -7.11 11.48 -1.33
N GLY A 191 -6.01 10.73 -1.45
CA GLY A 191 -4.96 10.97 -2.43
C GLY A 191 -4.99 9.85 -3.46
N MET A 192 -5.05 10.16 -4.75
CA MET A 192 -5.19 9.13 -5.78
C MET A 192 -4.40 9.44 -7.04
N PHE A 193 -3.48 8.53 -7.38
CA PHE A 193 -2.74 8.57 -8.64
C PHE A 193 -3.67 8.31 -9.83
N ALA A 194 -4.30 7.14 -9.90
CA ALA A 194 -5.21 6.79 -10.98
C ALA A 194 -6.63 6.53 -10.47
N PHE A 195 -7.60 7.31 -10.97
CA PHE A 195 -9.01 7.20 -10.59
C PHE A 195 -9.88 7.02 -11.85
N THR A 196 -10.29 5.77 -12.10
CA THR A 196 -11.14 5.41 -13.25
C THR A 196 -12.34 4.55 -12.90
N ASP A 197 -12.58 4.27 -11.61
CA ASP A 197 -13.73 3.48 -11.17
C ASP A 197 -15.00 4.34 -10.93
N PRO A 198 -16.03 4.24 -11.79
CA PRO A 198 -17.25 5.02 -11.62
C PRO A 198 -18.07 4.62 -10.38
N GLN A 199 -17.95 3.39 -9.87
CA GLN A 199 -18.70 2.97 -8.67
C GLN A 199 -18.09 3.56 -7.40
N VAL A 200 -16.77 3.65 -7.31
CA VAL A 200 -16.09 4.34 -6.20
C VAL A 200 -16.43 5.83 -6.24
N LEU A 201 -16.38 6.46 -7.44
CA LEU A 201 -16.80 7.85 -7.60
C LEU A 201 -18.26 8.08 -7.20
N ALA A 202 -19.17 7.20 -7.63
CA ALA A 202 -20.58 7.27 -7.24
C ALA A 202 -20.77 7.18 -5.72
N ALA A 203 -20.02 6.30 -5.04
CA ALA A 203 -20.04 6.18 -3.59
C ALA A 203 -19.59 7.48 -2.89
N LEU A 204 -18.52 8.11 -3.39
CA LEU A 204 -18.03 9.40 -2.88
C LEU A 204 -19.08 10.51 -3.08
N LYS A 205 -19.63 10.64 -4.30
CA LYS A 205 -20.69 11.62 -4.60
C LYS A 205 -21.95 11.39 -3.77
N PHE A 206 -22.33 10.14 -3.51
CA PHE A 206 -23.43 9.79 -2.62
C PHE A 206 -23.15 10.17 -1.16
N CYS A 207 -21.89 10.12 -0.71
CA CYS A 207 -21.53 10.64 0.61
C CYS A 207 -21.62 12.17 0.63
N ALA A 208 -21.09 12.84 -0.39
CA ALA A 208 -21.17 14.29 -0.53
C ALA A 208 -22.62 14.81 -0.54
N SER A 209 -23.53 14.14 -1.27
CA SER A 209 -24.94 14.53 -1.31
C SER A 209 -25.68 14.36 0.02
N ARG A 210 -25.15 13.54 0.94
CA ARG A 210 -25.65 13.38 2.31
C ARG A 210 -25.00 14.34 3.31
N GLY A 211 -24.14 15.26 2.86
CA GLY A 211 -23.45 16.24 3.70
C GLY A 211 -22.13 15.76 4.30
N VAL A 212 -21.59 14.62 3.87
CA VAL A 212 -20.21 14.22 4.21
C VAL A 212 -19.25 15.07 3.40
N ARG A 213 -18.27 15.71 4.04
CA ARG A 213 -17.26 16.51 3.34
C ARG A 213 -16.28 15.57 2.61
N VAL A 214 -16.28 15.58 1.28
CA VAL A 214 -15.34 14.79 0.48
C VAL A 214 -14.27 15.72 -0.09
N ILE A 215 -13.02 15.49 0.30
CA ILE A 215 -11.85 16.29 -0.10
C ILE A 215 -10.82 15.38 -0.75
N GLY A 216 -10.24 15.79 -1.87
CA GLY A 216 -9.27 14.94 -2.58
C GLY A 216 -8.14 15.71 -3.23
N VAL A 217 -7.02 15.02 -3.42
CA VAL A 217 -5.96 15.43 -4.34
C VAL A 217 -5.75 14.30 -5.34
N ILE A 218 -5.84 14.62 -6.63
CA ILE A 218 -5.60 13.68 -7.72
C ILE A 218 -4.36 14.08 -8.52
N ASP A 219 -3.68 13.10 -9.08
CA ASP A 219 -2.56 13.32 -9.99
C ASP A 219 -3.05 13.74 -11.39
N SER A 220 -2.23 14.51 -12.12
CA SER A 220 -2.50 14.92 -13.51
C SER A 220 -2.61 13.73 -14.48
N TRP A 221 -2.18 12.52 -14.07
CA TRP A 221 -2.52 11.27 -14.77
C TRP A 221 -4.01 11.14 -15.10
N ASN A 222 -4.90 11.75 -14.30
CA ASN A 222 -6.34 11.73 -14.53
C ASN A 222 -6.83 12.67 -15.64
N ASP A 223 -5.95 13.42 -16.31
CA ASP A 223 -6.29 14.28 -17.44
C ASP A 223 -6.92 13.53 -18.61
N ASP A 224 -6.48 12.29 -18.82
CA ASP A 224 -7.00 11.38 -19.84
C ASP A 224 -8.08 10.44 -19.30
N SER A 225 -8.46 10.59 -18.02
CA SER A 225 -9.49 9.74 -17.41
C SER A 225 -10.87 10.12 -17.94
N PRO A 226 -11.73 9.14 -18.30
CA PRO A 226 -13.13 9.42 -18.63
C PRO A 226 -13.92 10.01 -17.45
N LEU A 227 -13.35 10.00 -16.24
CA LEU A 227 -13.95 10.56 -15.04
C LEU A 227 -13.49 12.00 -14.71
N LYS A 228 -12.54 12.59 -15.46
CA LYS A 228 -11.91 13.88 -15.15
C LYS A 228 -12.90 14.95 -14.67
N ASP A 229 -13.88 15.29 -15.50
CA ASP A 229 -14.87 16.34 -15.21
C ASP A 229 -15.80 16.00 -14.03
N TYR A 230 -15.92 14.70 -13.72
CA TYR A 230 -16.74 14.22 -12.62
C TYR A 230 -15.98 14.17 -11.30
N LEU A 231 -14.65 14.07 -11.31
CA LEU A 231 -13.82 14.02 -10.09
C LEU A 231 -13.86 15.34 -9.32
N THR A 232 -13.87 16.47 -10.04
CA THR A 232 -13.80 17.82 -9.46
C THR A 232 -15.17 18.47 -9.23
N SER A 233 -16.27 17.78 -9.56
CA SER A 233 -17.63 18.29 -9.39
C SER A 233 -18.33 17.77 -8.13
N GLY A 234 -18.98 18.65 -7.38
CA GLY A 234 -19.78 18.30 -6.20
C GLY A 234 -18.98 17.78 -5.00
N MET A 235 -17.65 17.94 -5.02
CA MET A 235 -16.69 17.57 -3.98
C MET A 235 -15.53 18.57 -3.96
N GLU A 236 -14.75 18.61 -2.89
CA GLU A 236 -13.56 19.48 -2.76
C GLU A 236 -12.31 18.76 -3.28
N VAL A 237 -12.23 18.53 -4.59
CA VAL A 237 -11.10 17.80 -5.21
C VAL A 237 -10.25 18.76 -6.04
N SER A 238 -8.94 18.76 -5.79
CA SER A 238 -7.94 19.49 -6.59
C SER A 238 -7.02 18.53 -7.32
N GLU A 239 -6.49 18.97 -8.45
CA GLU A 239 -5.41 18.28 -9.16
C GLU A 239 -4.06 18.80 -8.67
N SER A 240 -3.08 17.92 -8.54
CA SER A 240 -1.68 18.27 -8.29
C SER A 240 -0.95 18.48 -9.60
N THR A 241 -0.31 19.65 -9.75
CA THR A 241 0.50 19.99 -10.93
C THR A 241 1.99 20.19 -10.61
N SER A 242 2.34 20.23 -9.32
CA SER A 242 3.69 20.51 -8.82
C SER A 242 4.45 19.26 -8.38
N ILE A 243 3.74 18.23 -7.91
CA ILE A 243 4.30 16.95 -7.47
C ILE A 243 3.46 15.78 -8.00
N THR A 244 4.10 14.64 -8.23
CA THR A 244 3.40 13.39 -8.53
C THR A 244 2.72 12.87 -7.26
N VAL A 245 1.40 12.79 -7.27
CA VAL A 245 0.61 12.22 -6.16
C VAL A 245 0.45 10.73 -6.41
N HIS A 246 1.46 9.96 -6.05
CA HIS A 246 1.46 8.51 -6.25
C HIS A 246 0.79 7.73 -5.11
N ASP A 247 -0.07 8.40 -4.34
CA ASP A 247 -0.87 7.79 -3.29
C ASP A 247 -2.08 7.01 -3.85
N LYS A 248 -2.57 6.04 -3.07
CA LYS A 248 -3.81 5.28 -3.37
C LYS A 248 -4.63 5.12 -2.10
N THR A 249 -4.93 6.24 -1.47
CA THR A 249 -5.38 6.27 -0.08
C THR A 249 -6.73 6.95 0.07
N PHE A 250 -7.60 6.36 0.91
CA PHE A 250 -8.76 7.03 1.49
C PHE A 250 -8.63 7.05 3.02
N VAL A 251 -8.98 8.17 3.64
CA VAL A 251 -9.18 8.27 5.09
C VAL A 251 -10.63 8.63 5.38
N VAL A 252 -11.33 7.77 6.14
CA VAL A 252 -12.74 7.93 6.48
C VAL A 252 -12.89 8.33 7.95
N ASP A 253 -13.51 9.49 8.18
CA ASP A 253 -13.84 10.07 9.49
C ASP A 253 -12.65 10.12 10.49
N GLY A 254 -11.42 10.23 9.99
CA GLY A 254 -10.20 10.21 10.83
C GLY A 254 -10.06 8.92 11.65
N ARG A 255 -10.59 7.79 11.14
CA ARG A 255 -10.62 6.51 11.85
C ARG A 255 -10.20 5.32 11.02
N VAL A 256 -10.58 5.28 9.74
CA VAL A 256 -10.28 4.15 8.85
C VAL A 256 -9.38 4.64 7.74
N VAL A 257 -8.29 3.92 7.50
CA VAL A 257 -7.40 4.10 6.35
C VAL A 257 -7.63 2.95 5.38
N ILE A 258 -7.89 3.28 4.12
CA ILE A 258 -7.93 2.35 3.01
C ILE A 258 -6.73 2.70 2.13
N THR A 259 -5.78 1.78 1.95
CA THR A 259 -4.55 2.03 1.19
C THR A 259 -3.97 0.73 0.65
N GLY A 260 -2.81 0.80 0.01
CA GLY A 260 -2.11 -0.33 -0.61
C GLY A 260 -1.61 0.06 -1.99
N SER A 261 -1.38 -0.94 -2.83
CA SER A 261 -0.86 -0.69 -4.17
C SER A 261 -1.96 -0.43 -5.22
N ALA A 262 -3.19 -0.86 -4.93
CA ALA A 262 -4.32 -0.75 -5.85
C ALA A 262 -4.83 0.69 -5.97
N ASN A 263 -4.80 1.22 -7.20
CA ASN A 263 -5.50 2.44 -7.57
C ASN A 263 -7.03 2.25 -7.52
N ALA A 264 -7.78 3.35 -7.41
CA ALA A 264 -9.24 3.37 -7.58
C ALA A 264 -9.65 3.25 -9.06
N SER A 265 -9.21 2.16 -9.70
CA SER A 265 -9.31 1.94 -11.13
C SER A 265 -9.81 0.53 -11.44
N LEU A 266 -10.46 0.36 -12.61
CA LEU A 266 -10.95 -0.95 -13.05
C LEU A 266 -9.83 -2.00 -13.17
N SER A 267 -8.62 -1.58 -13.58
CA SER A 267 -7.46 -2.46 -13.65
C SER A 267 -6.92 -2.84 -12.28
N GLY A 268 -6.94 -1.93 -11.30
CA GLY A 268 -6.51 -2.19 -9.92
C GLY A 268 -7.37 -3.26 -9.23
N TRP A 269 -8.68 -3.28 -9.50
CA TRP A 269 -9.58 -4.29 -8.94
C TRP A 269 -9.61 -5.60 -9.73
N GLY A 270 -9.60 -5.52 -11.06
CA GLY A 270 -10.00 -6.63 -11.92
C GLY A 270 -8.87 -7.30 -12.71
N LYS A 271 -7.68 -6.71 -12.77
CA LYS A 271 -6.60 -7.17 -13.66
C LYS A 271 -5.27 -7.33 -12.94
N ASN A 272 -4.78 -6.25 -12.34
CA ASN A 272 -3.44 -6.20 -11.76
C ASN A 272 -3.34 -7.02 -10.47
N ARG A 273 -2.13 -7.46 -10.14
CA ARG A 273 -1.80 -8.09 -8.86
C ARG A 273 -1.49 -7.00 -7.85
N GLU A 274 -2.49 -6.61 -7.09
CA GLU A 274 -2.41 -5.49 -6.13
C GLU A 274 -2.79 -5.95 -4.73
N ILE A 275 -2.43 -5.16 -3.72
CA ILE A 275 -2.89 -5.34 -2.35
C ILE A 275 -3.77 -4.16 -1.94
N VAL A 276 -4.88 -4.48 -1.28
CA VAL A 276 -5.75 -3.50 -0.60
C VAL A 276 -5.76 -3.82 0.88
N ALA A 277 -5.48 -2.81 1.70
CA ALA A 277 -5.58 -2.86 3.15
C ALA A 277 -6.64 -1.87 3.63
N ILE A 278 -7.53 -2.33 4.50
CA ILE A 278 -8.50 -1.50 5.23
C ILE A 278 -8.17 -1.63 6.71
N ILE A 279 -7.77 -0.52 7.34
CA ILE A 279 -7.20 -0.49 8.69
C ILE A 279 -8.00 0.48 9.54
N GLU A 280 -8.63 -0.03 10.61
CA GLU A 280 -9.30 0.81 11.60
C GLU A 280 -8.34 1.22 12.71
N SER A 281 -7.76 2.42 12.62
CA SER A 281 -6.86 2.99 13.63
C SER A 281 -6.91 4.52 13.55
N ARG A 282 -7.26 5.17 14.67
CA ARG A 282 -7.30 6.64 14.74
C ARG A 282 -5.91 7.25 14.61
N ASP A 283 -4.91 6.62 15.22
CA ASP A 283 -3.53 7.12 15.19
C ASP A 283 -2.98 7.06 13.77
N LEU A 284 -3.16 5.92 13.09
CA LEU A 284 -2.78 5.79 11.68
C LEU A 284 -3.56 6.76 10.80
N ALA A 285 -4.87 6.89 11.01
CA ALA A 285 -5.68 7.82 10.24
C ALA A 285 -5.22 9.27 10.42
N GLN A 286 -4.76 9.66 11.61
CA GLN A 286 -4.24 11.00 11.86
C GLN A 286 -2.93 11.24 11.10
N GLU A 287 -2.01 10.27 11.06
CA GLU A 287 -0.78 10.36 10.24
C GLU A 287 -1.11 10.58 8.75
N PHE A 288 -2.04 9.80 8.21
CA PHE A 288 -2.48 9.96 6.82
C PHE A 288 -3.25 11.26 6.56
N VAL A 289 -4.00 11.79 7.53
CA VAL A 289 -4.59 13.12 7.44
C VAL A 289 -3.50 14.18 7.36
N ASN A 290 -2.46 14.10 8.20
CA ASN A 290 -1.36 15.06 8.19
C ASN A 290 -0.62 15.03 6.84
N HIS A 291 -0.33 13.83 6.33
CA HIS A 291 0.27 13.65 5.00
C HIS A 291 -0.62 14.21 3.88
N PHE A 292 -1.93 13.93 3.90
CA PHE A 292 -2.86 14.50 2.93
C PHE A 292 -2.87 16.04 2.95
N GLU A 293 -2.86 16.65 4.13
CA GLU A 293 -2.81 18.11 4.25
C GLU A 293 -1.48 18.68 3.74
N TYR A 294 -0.36 17.97 3.95
CA TYR A 294 0.93 18.32 3.35
C TYR A 294 0.85 18.29 1.81
N ILE A 295 0.44 17.15 1.22
CA ILE A 295 0.28 17.00 -0.24
C ILE A 295 -0.60 18.13 -0.78
N ARG A 296 -1.78 18.31 -0.21
CA ARG A 296 -2.73 19.34 -0.64
C ARG A 296 -2.16 20.75 -0.55
N GLY A 297 -1.25 21.00 0.40
CA GLY A 297 -0.55 22.26 0.55
C GLY A 297 0.48 22.50 -0.56
N VAL A 298 1.27 21.48 -0.90
CA VAL A 298 2.33 21.59 -1.91
C VAL A 298 1.84 21.39 -3.35
N SER A 299 0.66 20.80 -3.55
CA SER A 299 0.00 20.61 -4.85
C SER A 299 -0.56 21.89 -5.49
N LYS A 300 -0.55 23.02 -4.78
CA LYS A 300 -1.09 24.31 -5.23
C LYS A 300 -0.11 25.14 -6.04
#